data_AF-A0A142XI94-F1
#
_entry.id   AF-A0A142XI94-F1
#
_cell.length_a   1.000
_cell.length_b   1.000
_cell.length_c   1.000
_cell.angle_alpha   90.00
_cell.angle_beta   90.00
_cell.angle_gamma   90.00
#
_symmetry.space_group_name_H-M   'P 1'
#
loop_
_entity.id
_entity.type
_entity.pdbx_description
1 polymer ?
#
loop_
_entity_poly.entity_id
_entity_poly.type
_entity_poly.pdbx_seq_one_letter_code
_entity_poly.pdbx_strand_id
1 'polypeptide(L)'
;MIRSSLLAGLFAALVVFSGGLVGQETKKDEKKAEKKEDKKDDATKYKGTLPANWKKLGLTDSQVQEVYKIQSKHKDEITKLKSKIAELEASMLKEEKAVLTAEQKKRLEEILIGNAK
;
A
#
# COMPACT_ATOMS: atom_id res chain seq x y z
N MET A 1 -18.45 34.39 0.27
CA MET A 1 -18.33 32.94 0.57
C MET A 1 -16.89 32.54 0.29
N ILE A 2 -16.10 32.40 1.35
CA ILE A 2 -14.67 32.09 1.29
C ILE A 2 -14.53 30.56 1.32
N ARG A 3 -13.82 29.98 0.36
CA ARG A 3 -13.38 28.58 0.42
C ARG A 3 -11.87 28.54 0.29
N SER A 4 -11.23 28.44 1.45
CA SER A 4 -9.85 28.01 1.62
C SER A 4 -9.69 26.56 1.16
N SER A 5 -8.66 26.26 0.37
CA SER A 5 -7.80 25.07 0.56
C SER A 5 -6.69 25.09 -0.49
N LEU A 6 -5.49 25.52 -0.11
CA LEU A 6 -4.25 25.32 -0.88
C LEU A 6 -3.20 24.82 0.12
N LEU A 7 -3.05 23.50 0.17
CA LEU A 7 -1.95 22.84 0.84
C LEU A 7 -0.75 22.88 -0.11
N ALA A 8 0.19 23.79 0.15
CA ALA A 8 1.47 23.84 -0.53
C ALA A 8 2.36 22.71 0.01
N GLY A 9 2.73 21.77 -0.85
CA GLY A 9 3.69 20.71 -0.55
C GLY A 9 4.72 20.62 -1.67
N LEU A 10 5.83 21.35 -1.54
CA LEU A 10 7.01 21.21 -2.38
C LEU A 10 8.18 20.81 -1.47
N PHE A 11 8.46 19.51 -1.37
CA PHE A 11 9.69 18.99 -0.77
C PHE A 11 10.51 18.36 -1.89
N ALA A 12 11.42 19.15 -2.47
CA ALA A 12 12.51 18.66 -3.29
C ALA A 12 13.73 18.45 -2.37
N ALA A 13 14.11 17.19 -2.13
CA ALA A 13 15.37 16.85 -1.49
C ALA A 13 16.12 15.85 -2.38
N LEU A 14 17.25 16.36 -2.86
CA LEU A 14 18.23 15.80 -3.77
C LEU A 14 18.84 14.49 -3.25
N VAL A 15 18.84 13.44 -4.07
CA VAL A 15 19.56 12.18 -3.83
C VAL A 15 21.01 12.32 -4.31
N VAL A 16 21.97 12.28 -3.38
CA VAL A 16 23.35 11.87 -3.66
C VAL A 16 23.85 11.04 -2.48
N PHE A 17 23.84 9.71 -2.61
CA PHE A 17 24.72 8.83 -1.84
C PHE A 17 25.25 7.74 -2.76
N SER A 18 26.41 8.03 -3.34
CA SER A 18 27.26 7.11 -4.07
C SER A 18 28.31 6.54 -3.12
N GLY A 19 28.37 5.21 -2.99
CA GLY A 19 29.50 4.51 -2.37
C GLY A 19 29.15 3.10 -1.86
N GLY A 20 29.76 2.06 -2.47
CA GLY A 20 29.80 0.71 -1.88
C GLY A 20 29.81 -0.43 -2.90
N LEU A 21 30.99 -0.76 -3.42
CA LEU A 21 31.29 -1.89 -4.31
C LEU A 21 31.20 -3.25 -3.59
N VAL A 22 30.73 -4.27 -4.33
CA VAL A 22 31.22 -5.66 -4.44
C VAL A 22 31.52 -6.47 -3.17
N GLY A 23 30.85 -7.63 -3.06
CA GLY A 23 31.20 -8.72 -2.17
C GLY A 23 30.29 -9.94 -2.36
N GLN A 24 30.38 -10.59 -3.52
CA GLN A 24 29.81 -11.91 -3.79
C GLN A 24 30.76 -12.97 -3.24
N GLU A 25 30.40 -13.67 -2.17
CA GLU A 25 30.93 -15.01 -1.89
C GLU A 25 29.84 -15.94 -1.32
N THR A 26 29.61 -17.01 -2.06
CA THR A 26 28.85 -18.21 -1.71
C THR A 26 29.57 -19.05 -0.66
N LYS A 27 28.82 -19.57 0.32
CA LYS A 27 28.80 -20.97 0.82
C LYS A 27 28.23 -21.03 2.24
N LYS A 28 27.06 -21.65 2.41
CA LYS A 28 26.90 -22.84 3.28
C LYS A 28 25.51 -23.43 3.11
N ASP A 29 25.49 -24.66 2.60
CA ASP A 29 24.43 -25.63 2.76
C ASP A 29 24.09 -25.85 4.25
N GLU A 30 22.80 -25.90 4.57
CA GLU A 30 22.09 -27.10 5.06
C GLU A 30 20.86 -26.72 5.90
N LYS A 31 19.74 -27.40 5.58
CA LYS A 31 18.68 -27.86 6.49
C LYS A 31 18.13 -26.88 7.53
N LYS A 32 16.86 -26.52 7.36
CA LYS A 32 15.72 -27.18 8.03
C LYS A 32 14.47 -26.33 7.76
N ALA A 33 13.61 -26.82 6.87
CA ALA A 33 12.25 -26.33 6.76
C ALA A 33 11.47 -26.80 7.99
N GLU A 34 11.66 -26.09 9.10
CA GLU A 34 10.78 -26.15 10.26
C GLU A 34 9.64 -25.16 10.03
N LYS A 35 8.48 -25.75 9.72
CA LYS A 35 7.15 -25.39 10.22
C LYS A 35 7.20 -24.20 11.20
N LYS A 36 6.88 -22.98 10.73
CA LYS A 36 6.53 -21.86 11.60
C LYS A 36 5.11 -22.07 12.12
N GLU A 37 4.97 -23.02 13.03
CA GLU A 37 3.92 -22.98 14.04
C GLU A 37 4.45 -22.19 15.24
N ASP A 38 3.69 -21.16 15.61
CA ASP A 38 3.59 -20.56 16.95
C ASP A 38 4.90 -20.22 17.68
N LYS A 39 5.45 -19.04 17.37
CA LYS A 39 6.07 -18.20 18.40
C LYS A 39 4.99 -17.36 19.07
N LYS A 40 4.32 -17.96 20.06
CA LYS A 40 3.71 -17.21 21.16
C LYS A 40 4.83 -16.74 22.09
N ASP A 41 4.54 -15.65 22.79
CA ASP A 41 5.27 -15.16 23.97
C ASP A 41 6.40 -14.16 23.71
N ASP A 42 6.00 -13.05 23.06
CA ASP A 42 5.96 -11.78 23.79
C ASP A 42 4.68 -11.07 23.32
N ALA A 43 3.62 -11.08 24.14
CA ALA A 43 2.28 -10.65 23.74
C ALA A 43 2.23 -9.14 23.54
N THR A 44 2.83 -8.67 22.45
CA THR A 44 2.67 -7.32 21.96
C THR A 44 1.20 -7.15 21.65
N LYS A 45 0.50 -6.42 22.52
CA LYS A 45 -0.90 -6.06 22.34
C LYS A 45 -1.11 -5.56 20.91
N TYR A 46 -2.14 -6.09 20.25
CA TYR A 46 -2.54 -5.59 18.94
C TYR A 46 -2.82 -4.10 19.06
N LYS A 47 -2.37 -3.34 18.06
CA LYS A 47 -2.57 -1.89 17.99
C LYS A 47 -3.60 -1.58 16.90
N GLY A 48 -4.49 -0.64 17.19
CA GLY A 48 -5.53 -0.25 16.25
C GLY A 48 -6.38 0.89 16.77
N THR A 49 -7.46 1.15 16.05
CA THR A 49 -8.46 2.14 16.42
C THR A 49 -9.81 1.46 16.49
N LEU A 50 -10.54 1.69 17.57
CA LEU A 50 -11.90 1.20 17.65
C LEU A 50 -12.77 1.95 16.63
N PRO A 51 -13.78 1.29 16.04
CA PRO A 51 -14.74 1.97 15.19
C PRO A 51 -15.46 3.11 15.95
N ALA A 52 -16.05 4.02 15.19
CA ALA A 52 -16.72 5.19 15.74
C ALA A 52 -17.76 4.79 16.80
N ASN A 53 -17.77 5.51 17.93
CA ASN A 53 -18.63 5.29 19.10
C ASN A 53 -18.41 3.99 19.90
N TRP A 54 -17.53 3.07 19.49
CA TRP A 54 -17.35 1.78 20.20
C TRP A 54 -16.75 1.93 21.61
N LYS A 55 -15.98 2.99 21.85
CA LYS A 55 -15.49 3.33 23.20
C LYS A 55 -16.64 3.57 24.21
N LYS A 56 -17.83 3.95 23.74
CA LYS A 56 -19.01 4.22 24.60
C LYS A 56 -19.73 2.95 25.06
N LEU A 57 -19.36 1.78 24.52
CA LEU A 57 -20.01 0.50 24.81
C LEU A 57 -19.46 -0.18 26.07
N GLY A 58 -18.46 0.40 26.74
CA GLY A 58 -17.85 -0.20 27.93
C GLY A 58 -17.13 -1.52 27.65
N LEU A 59 -16.51 -1.64 26.45
CA LEU A 59 -15.78 -2.85 26.06
C LEU A 59 -14.64 -3.15 27.04
N THR A 60 -14.45 -4.44 27.34
CA THR A 60 -13.30 -4.89 28.12
C THR A 60 -12.00 -4.82 27.30
N ASP A 61 -10.85 -4.78 27.98
CA ASP A 61 -9.55 -4.79 27.30
C ASP A 61 -9.37 -6.00 26.38
N SER A 62 -9.89 -7.17 26.77
CA SER A 62 -9.86 -8.37 25.94
C SER A 62 -10.67 -8.21 24.66
N GLN A 63 -11.88 -7.64 24.75
CA GLN A 63 -12.70 -7.34 23.57
C GLN A 63 -11.99 -6.33 22.64
N VAL A 64 -11.37 -5.29 23.20
CA VAL A 64 -10.60 -4.31 22.43
C VAL A 64 -9.44 -4.98 21.68
N GLN A 65 -8.70 -5.87 22.34
CA GLN A 65 -7.61 -6.61 21.72
C GLN A 65 -8.08 -7.54 20.59
N GLU A 66 -9.20 -8.24 20.78
CA GLU A 66 -9.79 -9.08 19.73
C GLU A 66 -10.25 -8.24 18.52
N VAL A 67 -10.83 -7.06 18.75
CA VAL A 67 -11.19 -6.13 17.66
C VAL A 67 -9.94 -5.73 16.87
N TYR A 68 -8.85 -5.35 17.54
CA TYR A 68 -7.61 -4.97 16.86
C TYR A 68 -6.98 -6.12 16.09
N LYS A 69 -7.03 -7.34 16.64
CA LYS A 69 -6.58 -8.55 15.95
C LYS A 69 -7.37 -8.81 14.66
N ILE A 70 -8.71 -8.74 14.74
CA ILE A 70 -9.60 -8.88 13.57
C ILE A 70 -9.27 -7.81 12.51
N GLN A 71 -9.13 -6.56 12.93
CA GLN A 71 -8.76 -5.47 12.02
C GLN A 71 -7.41 -5.72 11.34
N SER A 72 -6.39 -6.16 12.08
CA SER A 72 -5.07 -6.44 11.51
C SER A 72 -5.15 -7.51 10.43
N LYS A 73 -5.83 -8.64 10.74
CA LYS A 73 -6.00 -9.75 9.80
C LYS A 73 -6.63 -9.30 8.47
N HIS A 74 -7.68 -8.48 8.55
CA HIS A 74 -8.37 -8.06 7.33
C HIS A 74 -7.67 -6.91 6.60
N LYS A 75 -6.95 -6.02 7.31
CA LYS A 75 -6.22 -4.92 6.66
C LYS A 75 -5.16 -5.42 5.68
N ASP A 76 -4.47 -6.49 6.01
CA ASP A 76 -3.44 -7.07 5.13
C ASP A 76 -4.06 -7.62 3.85
N GLU A 77 -5.16 -8.36 3.96
CA GLU A 77 -5.89 -8.91 2.81
C GLU A 77 -6.54 -7.81 1.96
N ILE A 78 -7.14 -6.80 2.59
CA ILE A 78 -7.68 -5.61 1.90
C ILE A 78 -6.57 -4.89 1.12
N THR A 79 -5.39 -4.72 1.71
CA THR A 79 -4.25 -4.07 1.04
C THR A 79 -3.83 -4.85 -0.20
N LYS A 80 -3.70 -6.17 -0.08
CA LYS A 80 -3.38 -7.05 -1.21
C LYS A 80 -4.43 -6.95 -2.33
N LEU A 81 -5.71 -6.97 -1.99
CA LEU A 81 -6.80 -6.85 -2.97
C LEU A 81 -6.81 -5.48 -3.65
N LYS A 82 -6.57 -4.40 -2.91
CA LYS A 82 -6.45 -3.05 -3.48
C LYS A 82 -5.29 -2.94 -4.46
N SER A 83 -4.13 -3.51 -4.15
CA SER A 83 -3.02 -3.57 -5.11
C SER A 83 -3.41 -4.34 -6.36
N LYS A 84 -4.15 -5.45 -6.21
CA LYS A 84 -4.59 -6.23 -7.37
C LYS A 84 -5.59 -5.50 -8.24
N ILE A 85 -6.51 -4.74 -7.63
CA ILE A 85 -7.44 -3.86 -8.35
C ILE A 85 -6.66 -2.82 -9.15
N ALA A 86 -5.69 -2.13 -8.54
CA ALA A 86 -4.87 -1.14 -9.22
C ALA A 86 -4.08 -1.72 -10.40
N GLU A 87 -3.52 -2.93 -10.25
CA GLU A 87 -2.85 -3.64 -11.35
C GLU A 87 -3.81 -3.93 -12.51
N LEU A 88 -5.02 -4.40 -12.21
CA LEU A 88 -6.03 -4.72 -13.22
C LEU A 88 -6.54 -3.48 -13.93
N GLU A 89 -6.81 -2.40 -13.21
CA GLU A 89 -7.20 -1.10 -13.78
C GLU A 89 -6.11 -0.56 -14.72
N ALA A 90 -4.84 -0.67 -14.34
CA ALA A 90 -3.72 -0.27 -15.19
C ALA A 90 -3.59 -1.16 -16.44
N SER A 91 -3.78 -2.48 -16.32
CA SER A 91 -3.78 -3.41 -17.46
C SER A 91 -4.93 -3.11 -18.41
N MET A 92 -6.14 -2.96 -17.88
CA MET A 92 -7.34 -2.62 -18.62
C MET A 92 -7.13 -1.33 -19.42
N LEU A 93 -6.65 -0.26 -18.78
CA LEU A 93 -6.35 1.00 -19.48
C LEU A 93 -5.30 0.84 -20.58
N LYS A 94 -4.29 -0.02 -20.36
CA LYS A 94 -3.27 -0.32 -21.36
C LYS A 94 -3.88 -1.05 -22.56
N GLU A 95 -4.73 -2.05 -22.32
CA GLU A 95 -5.42 -2.84 -23.34
C GLU A 95 -6.42 -1.98 -24.13
N GLU A 96 -7.19 -1.13 -23.45
CA GLU A 96 -8.07 -0.14 -24.07
C GLU A 96 -7.29 0.83 -24.98
N LYS A 97 -6.12 1.31 -24.53
CA LYS A 97 -5.26 2.15 -25.39
C LYS A 97 -4.65 1.37 -26.53
N ALA A 98 -4.39 0.07 -26.38
CA ALA A 98 -3.75 -0.75 -27.40
C ALA A 98 -4.61 -0.86 -28.66
N VAL A 99 -5.95 -0.88 -28.53
CA VAL A 99 -6.89 -0.99 -29.66
C VAL A 99 -7.04 0.30 -30.47
N LEU A 100 -6.51 1.43 -29.99
CA LEU A 100 -6.58 2.71 -30.71
C LEU A 100 -5.55 2.79 -31.84
N THR A 101 -5.92 3.46 -32.94
CA THR A 101 -4.99 3.81 -34.02
C THR A 101 -3.95 4.83 -33.56
N ALA A 102 -2.89 5.02 -34.34
CA ALA A 102 -1.86 6.01 -34.06
C ALA A 102 -2.44 7.44 -34.01
N GLU A 103 -3.33 7.76 -34.93
CA GLU A 103 -4.02 9.06 -35.00
C GLU A 103 -4.92 9.28 -33.78
N GLN A 104 -5.66 8.25 -33.35
CA GLN A 104 -6.52 8.31 -32.17
C GLN A 104 -5.72 8.48 -30.88
N LYS A 105 -4.57 7.78 -30.74
CA LYS A 105 -3.66 7.95 -29.59
C LYS A 105 -3.11 9.37 -29.50
N LYS A 106 -2.66 9.93 -30.63
CA LYS A 106 -2.18 11.32 -30.70
C LYS A 106 -3.27 12.31 -30.30
N ARG A 107 -4.49 12.13 -30.81
CA ARG A 107 -5.62 12.99 -30.45
C ARG A 107 -5.98 12.87 -28.96
N LEU A 108 -5.94 11.67 -28.40
CA LEU A 108 -6.16 11.46 -26.96
C LEU A 108 -5.12 12.19 -26.10
N GLU A 109 -3.84 12.12 -26.47
CA GLU A 109 -2.76 12.83 -25.79
C GLU A 109 -2.95 14.37 -25.83
N GLU A 110 -3.29 14.92 -27.00
CA GLU A 110 -3.61 16.35 -27.15
C GLU A 110 -4.75 16.79 -26.21
N ILE A 111 -5.82 15.99 -26.09
CA ILE A 111 -6.94 16.26 -25.18
C ILE A 111 -6.51 16.22 -23.71
N LEU A 112 -5.72 15.21 -23.32
CA LEU A 112 -5.28 15.04 -21.93
C LEU A 112 -4.35 16.19 -21.49
N ILE A 113 -3.44 16.62 -22.35
CA ILE A 113 -2.55 17.75 -22.08
C ILE A 113 -3.34 19.07 -22.05
N GLY A 114 -4.30 19.24 -22.96
CA GLY A 114 -5.15 20.44 -23.03
C GLY A 114 -6.06 20.62 -21.81
N ASN A 115 -6.55 19.52 -21.24
CA ASN A 115 -7.41 19.52 -20.04
C ASN A 115 -6.63 19.68 -18.72
N ALA A 116 -5.29 19.63 -18.75
CA ALA A 116 -4.43 19.81 -17.58
C ALA A 116 -4.00 21.27 -17.34
N LYS A 117 -4.50 22.22 -18.14
CA LYS A 117 -4.35 23.68 -17.96
C LYS A 117 -5.51 24.27 -17.18
#